data_AF-A0A645GQY1-F1
#
_entry.id   AF-A0A645GQY1-F1
#
_cell.length_a   1.000
_cell.length_b   1.000
_cell.length_c   1.000
_cell.angle_alpha   90.00
_cell.angle_beta   90.00
_cell.angle_gamma   90.00
#
_symmetry.space_group_name_H-M   'P 1'
#
loop_
_entity.id
_entity.type
_entity.pdbx_description
1 polymer ?
#
loop_
_entity_poly.entity_id
_entity_poly.type
_entity_poly.pdbx_seq_one_letter_code
_entity_poly.pdbx_strand_id
1 'polypeptide(L)' 'MKFEVASEVGVKLKEGYNGDLASRDAGRVGGNMVKKMIEQAERSMSGR' A
#
# COMPACT_ATOMS: atom_id res chain seq x y z
N MET A 1 4.69 -2.43 -5.70
CA MET A 1 3.58 -2.41 -4.72
C MET A 1 3.78 -1.45 -3.55
N LYS A 2 4.59 -1.70 -2.50
CA LYS A 2 4.62 -0.78 -1.33
C LYS A 2 5.07 0.66 -1.64
N PHE A 3 6.13 0.81 -2.44
CA PHE A 3 6.65 2.13 -2.84
C PHE A 3 5.75 2.84 -3.85
N GLU A 4 5.10 2.08 -4.71
CA GLU A 4 4.13 2.55 -5.68
C GLU A 4 2.87 3.08 -4.99
N VAL A 5 2.28 2.28 -4.09
CA VAL A 5 1.14 2.70 -3.27
C VAL A 5 1.50 3.91 -2.43
N ALA A 6 2.70 3.93 -1.83
CA ALA A 6 3.17 5.10 -1.08
C ALA A 6 3.27 6.36 -1.95
N SER A 7 3.78 6.23 -3.17
CA SER A 7 3.84 7.35 -4.13
C SER A 7 2.45 7.85 -4.52
N GLU A 8 1.49 6.94 -4.74
CA GLU A 8 0.10 7.29 -5.04
C GLU A 8 -0.60 8.03 -3.90
N VAL A 9 -0.32 7.66 -2.64
CA VAL A 9 -0.90 8.33 -1.47
C VAL A 9 -0.07 9.53 -1.00
N GLY A 10 0.97 9.92 -1.74
CA GLY A 10 1.82 11.07 -1.42
C GLY A 10 2.73 10.87 -0.19
N VAL A 11 2.98 9.62 0.20
CA VAL A 11 3.82 9.26 1.34
C VAL A 11 5.21 8.85 0.87
N LYS A 12 6.24 9.54 1.36
CA LYS A 12 7.63 9.19 1.06
C LYS A 12 8.11 8.09 1.99
N LEU A 13 8.11 6.85 1.51
CA LEU A 13 8.78 5.75 2.19
C LEU A 13 10.28 5.77 1.91
N LYS A 14 11.08 5.56 2.94
CA LYS A 14 12.52 5.32 2.87
C LYS A 14 12.79 3.82 2.76
N GLU A 15 13.86 3.45 2.06
CA GLU A 15 14.39 2.10 2.17
C GLU A 15 15.04 1.94 3.55
N GLY A 16 14.48 1.05 4.38
CA GLY A 16 14.89 0.85 5.76
C GLY A 16 13.84 1.32 6.77
N TYR A 17 14.28 2.03 7.80
CA TYR A 17 13.43 2.44 8.91
C TYR A 17 12.51 3.61 8.53
N ASN A 18 11.22 3.43 8.77
CA ASN A 18 10.17 4.45 8.56
C ASN A 18 9.44 4.76 9.87
N GLY A 19 10.09 4.60 11.03
CA GLY A 19 9.44 4.86 12.32
C GLY A 19 9.23 6.35 12.63
N ASP A 20 9.82 7.24 11.84
CA ASP A 20 9.53 8.67 11.81
C ASP A 20 8.25 9.00 11.02
N LEU A 21 7.68 8.03 10.30
CA LEU A 21 6.43 8.21 9.56
C LEU A 21 5.26 8.30 10.54
N ALA A 22 4.38 9.29 10.32
CA ALA A 22 3.16 9.38 11.10
C ALA A 22 2.31 8.10 10.97
N SER A 23 1.82 7.56 12.08
CA SER A 23 1.03 6.32 12.09
C SER A 23 -0.17 6.35 11.14
N ARG A 24 -0.76 7.55 10.95
CA ARG A 24 -1.84 7.77 9.98
C ARG A 24 -1.38 7.51 8.55
N ASP A 25 -0.19 7.96 8.19
CA ASP A 25 0.34 7.82 6.83
C ASP A 25 0.84 6.39 6.58
N ALA A 26 1.48 5.77 7.58
CA ALA A 26 1.80 4.34 7.54
C ALA A 26 0.54 3.48 7.35
N GLY A 27 -0.52 3.79 8.09
CA GLY A 27 -1.83 3.13 7.98
C GLY A 27 -2.48 3.32 6.61
N ARG A 28 -2.41 4.53 6.04
CA ARG A 28 -2.90 4.80 4.67
C ARG A 28 -2.18 3.97 3.63
N VAL A 29 -0.85 3.87 3.69
CA VAL A 29 -0.09 3.02 2.76
C VAL A 29 -0.45 1.55 2.95
N GLY A 30 -0.45 1.07 4.20
CA GLY A 30 -0.81 -0.30 4.56
C GLY A 30 -2.20 -0.72 4.06
N GLY A 31 -3.22 0.11 4.33
CA GLY A 31 -4.59 -0.15 3.91
C GLY A 31 -4.76 -0.18 2.39
N ASN A 32 -4.15 0.77 1.67
CA ASN A 32 -4.23 0.78 0.21
C ASN A 32 -3.49 -0.40 -0.42
N MET A 33 -2.39 -0.87 0.17
CA MET A 33 -1.73 -2.10 -0.27
C MET A 33 -2.66 -3.31 -0.14
N VAL A 34 -3.32 -3.48 1.00
CA VAL A 34 -4.26 -4.60 1.22
C VAL A 34 -5.44 -4.51 0.27
N LYS A 35 -6.01 -3.31 0.07
CA LYS A 35 -7.09 -3.09 -0.89
C LYS A 35 -6.70 -3.54 -2.30
N LYS A 36 -5.53 -3.13 -2.80
CA LYS A 36 -5.03 -3.55 -4.11
C LYS A 36 -4.78 -5.07 -4.20
N MET A 37 -4.29 -5.70 -3.14
CA MET A 37 -4.13 -7.16 -3.12
C MET A 37 -5.47 -7.89 -3.24
N ILE A 38 -6.50 -7.40 -2.55
CA ILE A 38 -7.86 -7.96 -2.63
C ILE A 38 -8.41 -7.77 -4.04
N GLU A 39 -8.32 -6.56 -4.61
CA GLU A 39 -8.78 -6.29 -5.98
C GLU A 39 -8.09 -7.19 -7.02
N GLN A 40 -6.79 -7.44 -6.87
CA GLN A 40 -6.05 -8.37 -7.73
C GLN A 40 -6.52 -9.82 -7.55
N ALA A 41 -6.75 -10.26 -6.31
CA ALA A 41 -7.28 -11.58 -6.01
C ALA A 41 -8.68 -11.76 -6.61
N GLU A 42 -9.58 -10.79 -6.41
CA GLU A 42 -10.94 -10.79 -6.98
C GLU A 42 -10.92 -10.86 -8.51
N ARG A 43 -10.07 -10.08 -9.18
CA ARG A 43 -9.88 -10.15 -10.63
C ARG A 43 -9.39 -11.52 -11.09
N SER A 44 -8.45 -12.13 -10.34
CA SER A 44 -7.93 -13.47 -10.66
C SER A 44 -8.97 -14.57 -10.48
N MET A 45 -9.91 -14.39 -9.55
CA MET A 45 -11.02 -15.31 -9.32
C MET A 45 -12.16 -15.11 -10.31
N SER A 46 -12.46 -13.87 -10.70
CA SER A 46 -13.50 -13.54 -11.69
C SER A 46 -13.15 -14.00 -13.11
N GLY A 47 -11.89 -14.32 -13.38
CA GLY A 47 -11.43 -14.87 -14.66
C GLY A 47 -11.46 -16.41 -14.73
N ARG A 48 -12.04 -17.08 -13.74
CA ARG A 48 -12.33 -18.52 -13.75
C ARG A 48 -13.81 -18.79 -13.98
#